data_AF-A0A6B0W9T5-F1
#
_entry.id   AF-A0A6B0W9T5-F1
#
_cell.length_a   1.000
_cell.length_b   1.000
_cell.length_c   1.000
_cell.angle_alpha   90.00
_cell.angle_beta   90.00
_cell.angle_gamma   90.00
#
_symmetry.space_group_name_H-M   'P 1'
#
loop_
_entity.id
_entity.type
_entity.pdbx_description
1 polymer ?
#
loop_
_entity_poly.entity_id
_entity_poly.type
_entity_poly.pdbx_seq_one_letter_code
_entity_poly.pdbx_strand_id
1 'polypeptide(L)'
;MRETWSLGGLMGLGAVCALMVMVREQAVFFVVGPAIDYLWSVGSAARAADWGRVRTLALRVAAGAAFSLLCYSPQLMIYQTLYGQLTTPYTLDDRMLWHAPHFFDVLFHPNHGFFFWTPLALVAVGGLAWFAWSGDGRGDARARRIGICLLAMFASQAYIAGSILRWELSGTYGQRRFIGTTIILVIGLAALFKLAQRPVWRRAVAAVAIVGVIWNVGLMAQYGAQLMDRGRVELARNAYTTAFVLPRVLPSLAYRYLFDRRSFYLDPERYDEPSGAQ
;
A
#
# COMPACT_ATOMS: atom_id res chain seq x y z
N MET A 1 1.98 -11.15 16.36
CA MET A 1 2.92 -11.13 17.50
C MET A 1 3.27 -12.56 17.87
N ARG A 2 4.53 -12.95 17.67
CA ARG A 2 4.98 -14.30 18.01
C ARG A 2 5.26 -14.39 19.51
N GLU A 3 4.75 -15.42 20.16
CA GLU A 3 5.07 -15.71 21.57
C GLU A 3 6.54 -16.09 21.75
N THR A 4 7.16 -16.61 20.69
CA THR A 4 8.59 -16.89 20.63
C THR A 4 9.14 -16.52 19.24
N TRP A 5 10.21 -15.73 19.21
CA TRP A 5 11.00 -15.55 18.00
C TRP A 5 11.86 -16.80 17.79
N SER A 6 11.29 -17.85 17.21
CA SER A 6 12.04 -19.08 16.90
C SER A 6 13.07 -18.83 15.79
N LEU A 7 14.15 -19.63 15.78
CA LEU A 7 15.19 -19.53 14.75
C LEU A 7 14.61 -19.77 13.36
N GLY A 8 13.91 -20.89 13.15
CA GLY A 8 13.26 -21.21 11.87
C GLY A 8 12.23 -20.16 11.46
N GLY A 9 11.52 -19.57 12.43
CA GLY A 9 10.61 -18.47 12.17
C GLY A 9 11.30 -17.20 11.66
N LEU A 10 12.48 -16.85 12.20
CA LEU A 10 13.25 -15.68 11.77
C LEU A 10 13.94 -15.92 10.42
N MET A 11 14.42 -17.13 10.16
CA MET A 11 14.92 -17.53 8.85
C MET A 11 13.81 -17.47 7.80
N GLY A 12 12.62 -17.99 8.11
CA GLY A 12 11.45 -17.90 7.22
C GLY A 12 11.03 -16.45 6.93
N LEU A 13 11.07 -15.57 7.95
CA LEU A 13 10.84 -14.13 7.73
C LEU A 13 11.93 -13.49 6.86
N GLY A 14 13.19 -13.87 7.05
CA GLY A 14 14.30 -13.42 6.20
C GLY A 14 14.13 -13.83 4.75
N ALA A 15 13.75 -15.08 4.49
CA ALA A 15 13.46 -15.55 3.13
C ALA A 15 12.29 -14.79 2.48
N VAL A 16 11.17 -14.64 3.19
CA VAL A 16 10.02 -13.87 2.69
C VAL A 16 10.40 -12.43 2.41
N CYS A 17 11.18 -11.80 3.30
CA CYS A 17 11.70 -10.46 3.09
C CYS A 17 12.54 -10.38 1.80
N ALA A 18 13.51 -11.28 1.62
CA ALA A 18 14.34 -11.32 0.42
C ALA A 18 13.50 -11.43 -0.86
N LEU A 19 12.52 -12.34 -0.88
CA LEU A 19 11.61 -12.52 -2.01
C LEU A 19 10.76 -11.26 -2.28
N MET A 20 10.27 -10.61 -1.22
CA MET A 20 9.52 -9.36 -1.35
C MET A 20 10.37 -8.25 -1.98
N VAL A 21 11.63 -8.11 -1.55
CA VAL A 21 12.56 -7.11 -2.08
C VAL A 21 12.90 -7.39 -3.54
N MET A 22 13.05 -8.66 -3.94
CA MET A 22 13.24 -9.02 -5.36
C MET A 22 12.06 -8.59 -6.24
N VAL A 23 10.82 -8.70 -5.74
CA VAL A 23 9.64 -8.27 -6.49
C VAL A 23 9.58 -6.74 -6.57
N ARG A 24 9.85 -6.06 -5.46
CA ARG A 24 9.95 -4.60 -5.37
C ARG A 24 10.89 -4.19 -4.26
N GLU A 25 11.92 -3.40 -4.58
CA GLU A 25 12.88 -2.92 -3.59
C GLU A 25 12.21 -2.13 -2.45
N GLN A 26 11.16 -1.36 -2.76
CA GLN A 26 10.32 -0.64 -1.81
C GLN A 26 9.70 -1.56 -0.72
N ALA A 27 9.51 -2.85 -1.01
CA ALA A 27 8.91 -3.79 -0.07
C ALA A 27 9.82 -4.07 1.15
N VAL A 28 11.11 -3.71 1.10
CA VAL A 28 12.02 -3.82 2.26
C VAL A 28 11.47 -3.10 3.48
N PHE A 29 10.75 -1.99 3.29
CA PHE A 29 10.18 -1.20 4.37
C PHE A 29 9.05 -1.91 5.13
N PHE A 30 8.49 -3.00 4.60
CA PHE A 30 7.56 -3.84 5.37
C PHE A 30 8.24 -4.53 6.57
N VAL A 31 9.58 -4.66 6.57
CA VAL A 31 10.35 -5.18 7.72
C VAL A 31 10.22 -4.30 8.96
N VAL A 32 9.87 -3.02 8.81
CA VAL A 32 9.66 -2.09 9.94
C VAL A 32 8.66 -2.65 10.95
N GLY A 33 7.59 -3.31 10.51
CA GLY A 33 6.60 -3.92 11.41
C GLY A 33 7.21 -5.00 12.31
N PRO A 34 7.77 -6.09 11.75
CA PRO A 34 8.51 -7.10 12.49
C PRO A 34 9.68 -6.54 13.32
N ALA A 35 10.38 -5.51 12.83
CA ALA A 35 11.48 -4.88 13.56
C ALA A 35 10.99 -4.17 14.83
N ILE A 36 9.89 -3.41 14.77
CA ILE A 36 9.25 -2.81 15.95
C ILE A 36 8.82 -3.89 16.94
N ASP A 37 8.20 -4.97 16.44
CA ASP A 37 7.79 -6.11 17.27
C ASP A 37 9.00 -6.79 17.94
N TYR A 38 10.11 -6.91 17.22
CA TYR A 38 11.35 -7.49 17.73
C TYR A 38 11.99 -6.59 18.80
N LEU A 39 12.14 -5.30 18.54
CA LEU A 39 12.71 -4.32 19.47
C LEU A 39 11.93 -4.25 20.77
N TRP A 40 10.60 -4.35 20.71
CA TRP A 40 9.76 -4.40 21.89
C TRP A 40 10.01 -5.68 22.72
N SER A 41 10.26 -6.80 22.04
CA SER A 41 10.57 -8.08 22.69
C SER A 41 11.95 -8.04 23.37
N VAL A 42 12.95 -7.46 22.70
CA VAL A 42 14.28 -7.23 23.28
C VAL A 42 14.21 -6.27 24.46
N GLY A 43 13.48 -5.15 24.33
CA GLY A 43 13.30 -4.18 25.40
C GLY A 43 12.59 -4.77 26.62
N SER A 44 11.60 -5.66 26.42
CA SER A 44 10.97 -6.37 27.54
C SER A 44 11.92 -7.33 28.25
N ALA A 45 12.78 -8.05 27.52
CA ALA A 45 13.78 -8.95 28.11
C ALA A 45 14.88 -8.18 28.85
N ALA A 46 15.35 -7.06 28.28
CA ALA A 46 16.34 -6.20 28.90
C ALA A 46 15.83 -5.57 30.20
N ARG A 47 14.56 -5.12 30.24
CA ARG A 47 13.93 -4.60 31.47
C ARG A 47 13.79 -5.66 32.57
N ALA A 48 13.63 -6.92 32.18
CA ALA A 48 13.62 -8.05 33.10
C ALA A 48 15.04 -8.54 33.48
N ALA A 49 16.10 -7.84 33.04
CA ALA A 49 17.50 -8.23 33.20
C ALA A 49 17.86 -9.64 32.66
N ASP A 50 17.06 -10.16 31.73
CA ASP A 50 17.27 -11.47 31.10
C ASP A 50 18.20 -11.34 29.89
N TRP A 51 19.49 -11.13 30.18
CA TRP A 51 20.54 -11.00 29.17
C TRP A 51 20.75 -12.28 28.34
N GLY A 52 20.41 -13.44 28.91
CA GLY A 52 20.41 -14.71 28.19
C GLY A 52 19.45 -14.67 27.00
N ARG A 53 18.20 -14.25 27.25
CA ARG A 53 17.19 -14.08 26.21
C ARG A 53 17.55 -13.00 25.21
N VAL A 54 18.13 -11.87 25.64
CA VAL A 54 18.60 -10.81 24.72
C VAL A 54 19.66 -11.37 23.75
N ARG A 55 20.66 -12.09 24.26
CA ARG A 55 21.69 -12.73 23.43
C ARG A 55 21.09 -13.74 22.45
N THR A 56 20.16 -14.57 22.92
CA THR A 56 19.46 -15.52 22.05
C THR A 56 18.66 -14.82 20.94
N LEU A 57 17.95 -13.73 21.25
CA LEU A 57 17.23 -12.95 20.25
C LEU A 57 18.19 -12.35 19.22
N ALA A 58 19.30 -11.76 19.68
CA ALA A 58 20.34 -11.18 18.82
C ALA A 58 20.95 -12.20 17.85
N LEU A 59 21.29 -13.40 18.33
CA LEU A 59 21.80 -14.47 17.47
C LEU A 59 20.76 -14.93 16.45
N ARG A 60 19.49 -15.01 16.84
CA ARG A 60 18.42 -15.44 15.92
C ARG A 60 18.13 -14.39 14.86
N VAL A 61 18.16 -13.09 15.17
CA VAL A 61 17.97 -12.04 14.15
C VAL A 61 19.17 -11.96 13.21
N ALA A 62 20.40 -12.17 13.72
CA ALA A 62 21.59 -12.27 12.88
C ALA A 62 21.49 -13.46 11.90
N ALA A 63 21.03 -14.62 12.38
CA ALA A 63 20.79 -15.78 11.52
C ALA A 63 19.69 -15.51 10.47
N GLY A 64 18.59 -14.84 10.85
CA GLY A 64 17.54 -14.43 9.91
C GLY A 64 18.02 -13.44 8.85
N ALA A 65 18.85 -12.47 9.24
CA ALA A 65 19.45 -11.50 8.32
C ALA A 65 20.45 -12.16 7.36
N ALA A 66 21.32 -13.05 7.87
CA ALA A 66 22.23 -13.82 7.04
C ALA A 66 21.46 -14.69 6.03
N PHE A 67 20.38 -15.34 6.46
CA PHE A 67 19.53 -16.13 5.55
C PHE A 67 18.81 -15.25 4.53
N SER A 68 18.36 -14.05 4.91
CA SER A 68 17.80 -13.07 3.97
C SER A 68 18.81 -12.65 2.90
N LEU A 69 20.07 -12.39 3.29
CA LEU A 69 21.13 -12.04 2.35
C LEU A 69 21.47 -13.21 1.41
N LEU A 70 21.50 -14.43 1.95
CA LEU A 70 21.68 -15.64 1.15
C LEU A 70 20.56 -15.78 0.11
N CYS A 71 19.30 -15.63 0.53
CA CYS A 71 18.16 -15.66 -0.39
C CYS A 71 18.18 -14.50 -1.39
N TYR A 72 18.67 -13.31 -1.02
CA TYR A 72 18.78 -12.15 -1.90
C TYR A 72 20.01 -12.18 -2.84
N SER A 73 20.97 -13.07 -2.58
CA SER A 73 22.22 -13.15 -3.35
C SER A 73 22.06 -13.29 -4.87
N PRO A 74 21.06 -14.02 -5.43
CA PRO A 74 20.89 -14.07 -6.88
C PRO A 74 20.62 -12.70 -7.49
N GLN A 75 19.87 -11.84 -6.79
CA GLN A 75 19.58 -10.47 -7.23
C GLN A 75 20.87 -9.62 -7.22
N LEU A 76 21.68 -9.75 -6.17
CA LEU A 76 22.97 -9.04 -6.07
C LEU A 76 23.95 -9.46 -7.16
N MET A 77 24.01 -10.76 -7.50
CA MET A 77 24.82 -11.26 -8.61
C MET A 77 24.38 -10.65 -9.94
N ILE A 78 23.07 -10.60 -10.19
CA ILE A 78 22.51 -9.95 -11.39
C ILE A 78 22.92 -8.48 -11.46
N TYR A 79 22.81 -7.74 -10.36
CA TYR A 79 23.23 -6.32 -10.32
C TYR A 79 24.72 -6.16 -10.59
N GLN A 80 25.56 -7.01 -10.00
CA GLN A 80 26.99 -6.99 -10.24
C GLN A 80 27.33 -7.28 -11.71
N THR A 81 26.65 -8.24 -12.34
CA THR A 81 26.88 -8.58 -13.75
C THR A 81 26.37 -7.52 -14.71
N LEU A 82 25.20 -6.92 -14.45
CA LEU A 82 24.57 -5.95 -15.35
C LEU A 82 25.11 -4.52 -15.20
N TYR A 83 25.38 -4.10 -13.96
CA TYR A 83 25.69 -2.71 -13.61
C TYR A 83 27.10 -2.53 -13.05
N GLY A 84 27.83 -3.63 -12.78
CA GLY A 84 29.13 -3.57 -12.10
C GLY A 84 29.05 -3.15 -10.63
N GLN A 85 27.84 -3.04 -10.07
CA GLN A 85 27.57 -2.55 -8.71
C GLN A 85 26.50 -3.42 -8.04
N LEU A 86 26.49 -3.47 -6.71
CA LEU A 86 25.53 -4.27 -5.92
C LEU A 86 24.14 -3.61 -5.77
N THR A 87 23.89 -2.50 -6.46
CA THR A 87 22.65 -1.74 -6.40
C THR A 87 22.27 -1.25 -7.79
N THR A 88 21.02 -0.81 -7.95
CA THR A 88 20.60 -0.18 -9.18
C THR A 88 21.17 1.25 -9.29
N PRO A 89 21.52 1.72 -10.50
CA PRO A 89 21.98 3.10 -10.72
C PRO A 89 20.94 4.16 -10.31
N TYR A 90 19.64 3.82 -10.35
CA TYR A 90 18.56 4.74 -10.01
C TYR A 90 18.60 5.22 -8.55
N THR A 91 19.16 4.43 -7.64
CA THR A 91 19.29 4.77 -6.22
C THR A 91 20.39 5.82 -5.97
N LEU A 92 21.37 5.93 -6.88
CA LEU A 92 22.57 6.76 -6.73
C LEU A 92 22.47 8.15 -7.35
N ASP A 93 21.40 8.42 -8.09
CA ASP A 93 21.32 9.52 -9.07
C ASP A 93 20.59 10.79 -8.54
N ASP A 94 20.74 11.14 -7.25
CA ASP A 94 20.09 12.30 -6.59
C ASP A 94 18.55 12.35 -6.69
N ARG A 95 17.92 11.24 -7.10
CA ARG A 95 16.46 11.12 -7.22
C ARG A 95 15.76 10.84 -5.88
N MET A 96 16.52 10.54 -4.82
CA MET A 96 16.02 10.27 -3.47
C MET A 96 16.24 11.47 -2.54
N LEU A 97 15.15 12.10 -2.13
CA LEU A 97 15.07 13.12 -1.09
C LEU A 97 14.68 12.44 0.23
N TRP A 98 15.66 11.91 0.98
CA TRP A 98 15.41 11.14 2.21
C TRP A 98 14.71 11.91 3.33
N HIS A 99 14.68 13.24 3.28
CA HIS A 99 13.86 14.04 4.20
C HIS A 99 12.35 13.97 3.89
N ALA A 100 11.95 13.24 2.84
CA ALA A 100 10.57 12.96 2.44
C ALA A 100 9.67 14.20 2.35
N PRO A 101 10.04 15.21 1.53
CA PRO A 101 9.27 16.45 1.43
C PRO A 101 7.83 16.21 0.96
N HIS A 102 7.62 15.17 0.15
CA HIS A 102 6.33 14.84 -0.44
C HIS A 102 5.55 13.76 0.32
N PHE A 103 5.88 13.52 1.60
CA PHE A 103 5.17 12.53 2.43
C PHE A 103 3.65 12.75 2.42
N PHE A 104 3.22 13.99 2.69
CA PHE A 104 1.80 14.33 2.72
C PHE A 104 1.21 14.44 1.32
N ASP A 105 1.97 14.91 0.35
CA ASP A 105 1.52 15.05 -1.05
C ASP A 105 1.13 13.68 -1.64
N VAL A 106 1.93 12.65 -1.39
CA VAL A 106 1.62 11.28 -1.83
C VAL A 106 0.29 10.76 -1.29
N LEU A 107 -0.16 11.25 -0.13
CA LEU A 107 -1.40 10.83 0.50
C LEU A 107 -2.60 11.72 0.13
N PHE A 108 -2.39 13.04 0.16
CA PHE A 108 -3.47 14.05 0.16
C PHE A 108 -3.35 15.08 -0.97
N HIS A 109 -2.42 14.96 -1.91
CA HIS A 109 -2.41 15.88 -3.03
C HIS A 109 -3.71 15.71 -3.86
N PRO A 110 -4.40 16.79 -4.25
CA PRO A 110 -5.69 16.70 -4.95
C PRO A 110 -5.63 15.86 -6.22
N ASN A 111 -4.53 15.96 -6.97
CA ASN A 111 -4.39 15.31 -8.28
C ASN A 111 -3.72 13.94 -8.23
N HIS A 112 -2.86 13.68 -7.23
CA HIS A 112 -1.98 12.49 -7.20
C HIS A 112 -1.98 11.77 -5.85
N GLY A 113 -2.76 12.27 -4.89
CA GLY A 113 -2.83 11.75 -3.54
C GLY A 113 -3.60 10.44 -3.49
N PHE A 114 -3.03 9.45 -2.81
CA PHE A 114 -3.59 8.11 -2.70
C PHE A 114 -5.06 8.09 -2.24
N PHE A 115 -5.43 8.97 -1.30
CA PHE A 115 -6.78 8.99 -0.73
C PHE A 115 -7.84 9.62 -1.63
N PHE A 116 -7.47 10.50 -2.58
CA PHE A 116 -8.40 11.03 -3.58
C PHE A 116 -8.74 9.97 -4.63
N TRP A 117 -7.75 9.22 -5.07
CA TRP A 117 -7.93 8.11 -6.02
C TRP A 117 -8.58 6.88 -5.37
N THR A 118 -8.33 6.66 -4.08
CA THR A 118 -8.85 5.52 -3.33
C THR A 118 -9.41 5.96 -1.96
N PRO A 119 -10.62 6.58 -1.91
CA PRO A 119 -11.22 7.04 -0.65
C PRO A 119 -11.43 5.91 0.36
N LEU A 120 -11.67 4.68 -0.13
CA LEU A 120 -11.77 3.50 0.71
C LEU A 120 -10.49 3.24 1.52
N ALA A 121 -9.32 3.59 0.99
CA ALA A 121 -8.08 3.45 1.71
C ALA A 121 -7.99 4.39 2.92
N LEU A 122 -8.59 5.59 2.84
CA LEU A 122 -8.66 6.51 3.98
C LEU A 122 -9.49 5.90 5.12
N VAL A 123 -10.63 5.29 4.78
CA VAL A 123 -11.49 4.58 5.72
C VAL A 123 -10.74 3.40 6.34
N ALA A 124 -10.06 2.59 5.53
CA ALA A 124 -9.25 1.47 5.99
C ALA A 124 -8.11 1.89 6.93
N VAL A 125 -7.38 2.96 6.61
CA VAL A 125 -6.34 3.54 7.48
C VAL A 125 -6.94 4.05 8.79
N GLY A 126 -8.11 4.69 8.76
CA GLY A 126 -8.85 5.09 9.96
C GLY A 126 -9.21 3.90 10.85
N GLY A 127 -9.64 2.79 10.25
CA GLY A 127 -9.87 1.52 10.94
C GLY A 127 -8.62 0.94 11.59
N LEU A 128 -7.49 1.03 10.90
CA LEU A 128 -6.21 0.59 11.41
C LEU A 128 -5.70 1.50 12.56
N ALA A 129 -5.91 2.81 12.45
CA ALA A 129 -5.60 3.78 13.50
C ALA A 129 -6.42 3.52 14.76
N TRP A 130 -7.72 3.25 14.59
CA TRP A 130 -8.57 2.82 15.69
C TRP A 130 -8.07 1.53 16.34
N PHE A 131 -7.74 0.51 15.54
CA PHE A 131 -7.21 -0.77 16.02
C PHE A 131 -5.88 -0.59 16.79
N ALA A 132 -5.02 0.31 16.34
CA ALA A 132 -3.76 0.65 16.99
C ALA A 132 -3.94 1.50 18.27
N TRP A 133 -5.07 2.18 18.44
CA TRP A 133 -5.37 2.99 19.63
C TRP A 133 -6.14 2.18 20.69
N SER A 134 -7.24 1.55 20.29
CA SER A 134 -8.17 0.83 21.18
C SER A 134 -7.83 -0.64 21.41
N GLY A 135 -6.96 -1.23 20.60
CA GLY A 135 -6.77 -2.69 20.56
C GLY A 135 -8.03 -3.42 20.08
N ASP A 136 -8.30 -4.62 20.60
CA ASP A 136 -9.44 -5.44 20.17
C ASP A 136 -10.79 -5.07 20.82
N GLY A 137 -10.92 -3.84 21.34
CA GLY A 137 -12.07 -3.41 22.14
C GLY A 137 -12.13 -4.01 23.56
N ARG A 138 -11.28 -4.99 23.87
CA ARG A 138 -11.12 -5.63 25.20
C ARG A 138 -9.87 -5.15 25.96
N GLY A 139 -9.17 -4.13 25.45
CA GLY A 139 -7.92 -3.65 26.06
C GLY A 139 -6.71 -4.56 25.84
N ASP A 140 -6.76 -5.47 24.86
CA ASP A 140 -5.65 -6.38 24.59
C ASP A 140 -4.42 -5.61 24.03
N ALA A 141 -3.37 -5.54 24.85
CA ALA A 141 -2.11 -4.90 24.50
C ALA A 141 -1.44 -5.54 23.26
N ARG A 142 -1.71 -6.83 22.98
CA ARG A 142 -1.21 -7.53 21.80
C ARG A 142 -1.86 -7.00 20.52
N ALA A 143 -3.18 -6.86 20.52
CA ALA A 143 -3.92 -6.33 19.37
C ALA A 143 -3.46 -4.91 19.03
N ARG A 144 -3.30 -4.07 20.07
CA ARG A 144 -2.80 -2.71 19.94
C ARG A 144 -1.42 -2.66 19.28
N ARG A 145 -0.50 -3.52 19.74
CA ARG A 145 0.86 -3.61 19.19
C ARG A 145 0.87 -4.08 17.73
N ILE A 146 0.01 -5.03 17.35
CA ILE A 146 -0.15 -5.43 15.94
C ILE A 146 -0.63 -4.23 15.10
N GLY A 147 -1.61 -3.48 15.57
CA GLY A 147 -2.09 -2.26 14.90
C GLY A 147 -0.97 -1.24 14.70
N ILE A 148 -0.15 -0.99 15.71
CA ILE A 148 1.01 -0.09 15.63
C ILE A 148 2.02 -0.59 14.57
N CYS A 149 2.37 -1.87 14.58
CA CYS A 149 3.28 -2.45 13.58
C CYS A 149 2.74 -2.27 12.15
N LEU A 150 1.44 -2.51 11.94
CA LEU A 150 0.80 -2.37 10.62
C LEU A 150 0.70 -0.91 10.17
N LEU A 151 0.40 0.03 11.08
CA LEU A 151 0.45 1.46 10.79
C LEU A 151 1.86 1.91 10.42
N ALA A 152 2.87 1.46 11.16
CA ALA A 152 4.26 1.80 10.88
C ALA A 152 4.70 1.26 9.51
N MET A 153 4.26 0.05 9.16
CA MET A 153 4.45 -0.49 7.81
C MET A 153 3.78 0.41 6.76
N PHE A 154 2.51 0.80 6.93
CA PHE A 154 1.85 1.72 5.99
C PHE A 154 2.56 3.08 5.89
N ALA A 155 2.92 3.68 7.03
CA ALA A 155 3.59 4.97 7.09
C ALA A 155 4.98 4.92 6.44
N SER A 156 5.72 3.82 6.61
CA SER A 156 7.01 3.61 5.94
C SER A 156 6.89 3.56 4.41
N GLN A 157 5.76 3.05 3.90
CA GLN A 157 5.46 3.03 2.47
C GLN A 157 5.13 4.44 1.94
N ALA A 158 4.43 5.25 2.73
CA ALA A 158 4.20 6.66 2.41
C ALA A 158 5.49 7.48 2.47
N TYR A 159 6.36 7.23 3.47
CA TYR A 159 7.68 7.82 3.59
C TYR A 159 8.53 7.57 2.35
N ILE A 160 8.78 6.30 2.02
CA ILE A 160 9.64 5.98 0.88
C ILE A 160 9.05 6.48 -0.44
N ALA A 161 7.71 6.47 -0.60
CA ALA A 161 7.08 7.02 -1.79
C ALA A 161 7.23 8.55 -1.90
N GLY A 162 7.19 9.26 -0.76
CA GLY A 162 7.38 10.71 -0.66
C GLY A 162 8.85 11.15 -0.68
N SER A 163 9.79 10.22 -0.48
CA SER A 163 11.22 10.46 -0.66
C SER A 163 11.65 10.48 -2.12
N ILE A 164 10.78 10.14 -3.07
CA ILE A 164 11.15 10.08 -4.49
C ILE A 164 10.89 11.44 -5.14
N LEU A 165 11.91 12.01 -5.81
CA LEU A 165 11.79 13.30 -6.50
C LEU A 165 10.59 13.34 -7.45
N ARG A 166 10.36 12.25 -8.21
CA ARG A 166 9.13 12.03 -9.00
C ARG A 166 8.11 11.19 -8.21
N TRP A 167 7.49 11.83 -7.22
CA TRP A 167 6.47 11.23 -6.36
C TRP A 167 5.07 11.13 -7.01
N GLU A 168 4.80 11.95 -8.03
CA GLU A 168 3.49 12.05 -8.70
C GLU A 168 3.14 10.84 -9.57
N LEU A 169 4.15 10.05 -10.00
CA LEU A 169 4.03 8.97 -11.00
C LEU A 169 3.10 9.35 -12.17
N SER A 170 3.39 10.50 -12.79
CA SER A 170 2.59 11.04 -13.89
C SER A 170 2.30 10.00 -14.98
N GLY A 171 1.05 9.97 -15.45
CA GLY A 171 0.61 9.04 -16.49
C GLY A 171 0.38 7.59 -16.04
N THR A 172 0.29 7.33 -14.72
CA THR A 172 -0.18 6.04 -14.18
C THR A 172 -1.44 6.19 -13.34
N TYR A 173 -2.28 5.14 -13.30
CA TYR A 173 -3.49 5.14 -12.49
C TYR A 173 -3.15 5.11 -10.99
N GLY A 174 -3.46 6.21 -10.31
CA GLY A 174 -3.27 6.37 -8.87
C GLY A 174 -1.85 6.07 -8.37
N GLN A 175 -1.72 5.82 -7.06
CA GLN A 175 -0.44 5.55 -6.41
C GLN A 175 -0.13 4.04 -6.38
N ARG A 176 0.30 3.46 -7.53
CA ARG A 176 0.63 2.02 -7.66
C ARG A 176 1.71 1.50 -6.68
N ARG A 177 2.45 2.40 -6.03
CA ARG A 177 3.42 2.06 -4.97
C ARG A 177 2.73 1.45 -3.74
N PHE A 178 1.47 1.78 -3.48
CA PHE A 178 0.71 1.28 -2.33
C PHE A 178 0.04 -0.08 -2.54
N ILE A 179 0.18 -0.73 -3.71
CA ILE A 179 -0.43 -2.05 -3.96
C ILE A 179 -0.03 -3.08 -2.88
N GLY A 180 1.22 -3.04 -2.40
CA GLY A 180 1.68 -3.93 -1.33
C GLY A 180 0.98 -3.69 0.03
N THR A 181 0.38 -2.52 0.23
CA THR A 181 -0.37 -2.19 1.46
C THR A 181 -1.80 -2.73 1.47
N THR A 182 -2.29 -3.32 0.37
CA THR A 182 -3.67 -3.82 0.26
C THR A 182 -4.06 -4.73 1.41
N ILE A 183 -3.19 -5.68 1.79
CA ILE A 183 -3.45 -6.60 2.91
C ILE A 183 -3.60 -5.83 4.23
N ILE A 184 -2.78 -4.81 4.46
CA ILE A 184 -2.83 -3.95 5.64
C ILE A 184 -4.16 -3.17 5.68
N LEU A 185 -4.57 -2.62 4.53
CA LEU A 185 -5.84 -1.89 4.40
C LEU A 185 -7.05 -2.79 4.62
N VAL A 186 -7.02 -4.04 4.12
CA VAL A 186 -8.07 -5.03 4.37
C VAL A 186 -8.20 -5.32 5.88
N ILE A 187 -7.09 -5.45 6.60
CA ILE A 187 -7.10 -5.61 8.07
C ILE A 187 -7.74 -4.39 8.75
N GLY A 188 -7.38 -3.18 8.31
CA GLY A 188 -7.97 -1.94 8.83
C GLY A 188 -9.48 -1.87 8.59
N LEU A 189 -9.95 -2.22 7.41
CA LEU A 189 -11.37 -2.29 7.09
C LEU A 189 -12.10 -3.36 7.91
N ALA A 190 -11.49 -4.54 8.08
CA ALA A 190 -12.04 -5.61 8.91
C ALA A 190 -12.17 -5.17 10.38
N ALA A 191 -11.22 -4.39 10.90
CA ALA A 191 -11.30 -3.82 12.24
C ALA A 191 -12.51 -2.88 12.40
N LEU A 192 -12.87 -2.09 11.39
CA LEU A 192 -14.09 -1.26 11.40
C LEU A 192 -15.36 -2.11 11.42
N PHE A 193 -15.42 -3.16 10.61
CA PHE A 193 -16.56 -4.09 10.63
C PHE A 193 -16.72 -4.78 11.98
N LYS A 194 -15.61 -5.10 12.65
CA LYS A 194 -15.62 -5.66 14.00
C LYS A 194 -16.12 -4.65 15.05
N LEU A 195 -15.79 -3.36 14.89
CA LEU A 195 -16.28 -2.28 15.75
C LEU A 195 -17.78 -2.01 15.55
N ALA A 196 -18.25 -2.15 14.31
CA ALA A 196 -19.63 -1.89 13.91
C ALA A 196 -20.59 -3.02 14.37
N GLN A 197 -20.72 -3.24 15.68
CA GLN A 197 -21.54 -4.30 16.24
C GLN A 197 -23.05 -4.08 16.03
N ARG A 198 -23.50 -2.81 15.97
CA ARG A 198 -24.91 -2.50 15.68
C ARG A 198 -25.18 -2.64 14.17
N PRO A 199 -26.34 -3.19 13.77
CA PRO A 199 -26.66 -3.42 12.36
C PRO A 199 -26.66 -2.13 11.53
N VAL A 200 -27.07 -1.00 12.12
CA VAL A 200 -27.04 0.32 11.45
C VAL A 200 -25.60 0.72 11.10
N TRP A 201 -24.66 0.64 12.05
CA TRP A 201 -23.26 0.96 11.79
C TRP A 201 -22.61 -0.01 10.82
N ARG A 202 -22.94 -1.30 10.90
CA ARG A 202 -22.42 -2.30 9.96
C ARG A 202 -22.87 -2.01 8.53
N ARG A 203 -24.15 -1.65 8.34
CA ARG A 203 -24.69 -1.23 7.05
C ARG A 203 -24.04 0.06 6.56
N ALA A 204 -23.78 1.03 7.45
CA ALA A 204 -23.08 2.25 7.10
C ALA A 204 -21.65 1.98 6.59
N VAL A 205 -20.85 1.18 7.32
CA VAL A 205 -19.50 0.79 6.89
C VAL A 205 -19.55 0.02 5.57
N ALA A 206 -20.51 -0.90 5.39
CA ALA A 206 -20.70 -1.61 4.12
C ALA A 206 -21.06 -0.67 2.97
N ALA A 207 -21.97 0.29 3.19
CA ALA A 207 -22.35 1.27 2.17
C ALA A 207 -21.16 2.13 1.75
N VAL A 208 -20.37 2.64 2.72
CA VAL A 208 -19.14 3.38 2.46
C VAL A 208 -18.13 2.54 1.68
N ALA A 209 -17.96 1.27 2.03
CA ALA A 209 -17.08 0.35 1.32
C ALA A 209 -17.54 0.13 -0.13
N ILE A 210 -18.84 -0.11 -0.35
CA ILE A 210 -19.43 -0.29 -1.68
C ILE A 210 -19.25 0.97 -2.53
N VAL A 211 -19.56 2.14 -1.99
CA VAL A 211 -19.35 3.43 -2.68
C VAL A 211 -17.88 3.62 -3.03
N GLY A 212 -16.96 3.32 -2.10
CA GLY A 212 -15.52 3.39 -2.34
C GLY A 212 -15.03 2.43 -3.42
N VAL A 213 -15.59 1.22 -3.49
CA VAL A 213 -15.29 0.25 -4.56
C VAL A 213 -15.83 0.73 -5.91
N ILE A 214 -17.08 1.21 -5.96
CA ILE A 214 -17.69 1.76 -7.18
C ILE A 214 -16.86 2.94 -7.68
N TRP A 215 -16.44 3.84 -6.78
CA TRP A 215 -15.56 4.95 -7.10
C TRP A 215 -14.23 4.49 -7.72
N ASN A 216 -13.54 3.54 -7.07
CA ASN A 216 -12.23 3.09 -7.53
C ASN A 216 -12.33 2.36 -8.89
N VAL A 217 -13.28 1.44 -9.05
CA VAL A 217 -13.54 0.73 -10.32
C VAL A 217 -13.99 1.71 -11.40
N GLY A 218 -14.84 2.67 -11.05
CA GLY A 218 -15.30 3.74 -11.94
C GLY A 218 -14.15 4.58 -12.47
N LEU A 219 -13.26 5.02 -11.59
CA LEU A 219 -12.04 5.74 -11.98
C LEU A 219 -11.12 4.86 -12.83
N MET A 220 -10.98 3.57 -12.52
CA MET A 220 -10.14 2.66 -13.32
C MET A 220 -10.67 2.55 -14.76
N ALA A 221 -11.99 2.42 -14.92
CA ALA A 221 -12.63 2.37 -16.23
C ALA A 221 -12.52 3.71 -16.97
N GLN A 222 -12.74 4.83 -16.30
CA GLN A 222 -12.56 6.17 -16.89
C GLN A 222 -11.12 6.42 -17.35
N TYR A 223 -10.15 6.04 -16.52
CA TYR A 223 -8.73 6.17 -16.84
C TYR A 223 -8.33 5.31 -18.06
N GLY A 224 -8.83 4.06 -18.09
CA GLY A 224 -8.56 3.11 -19.17
C GLY A 224 -9.21 3.52 -20.50
N ALA A 225 -10.46 3.99 -20.45
CA ALA A 225 -11.21 4.44 -21.62
C ALA A 225 -10.96 5.92 -21.99
N GLN A 226 -9.95 6.57 -21.38
CA GLN A 226 -9.58 7.97 -21.64
C GLN A 226 -10.72 8.98 -21.45
N LEU A 227 -11.68 8.69 -20.55
CA LEU A 227 -12.83 9.55 -20.21
C LEU A 227 -12.49 10.68 -19.24
N MET A 228 -11.26 10.70 -18.76
CA MET A 228 -10.77 11.49 -17.65
C MET A 228 -9.36 11.95 -17.98
N ASP A 229 -9.01 13.17 -17.56
CA ASP A 229 -7.63 13.63 -17.53
C ASP A 229 -6.80 12.74 -16.59
N ARG A 230 -5.83 12.02 -17.15
CA ARG A 230 -4.97 11.09 -16.40
C ARG A 230 -4.14 11.79 -15.32
N GLY A 231 -3.94 13.11 -15.44
CA GLY A 231 -3.18 13.91 -14.49
C GLY A 231 -4.02 14.56 -13.40
N ARG A 232 -5.36 14.56 -13.47
CA ARG A 232 -6.21 15.35 -12.58
C ARG A 232 -7.49 14.61 -12.19
N VAL A 233 -7.81 14.65 -10.89
CA VAL A 233 -9.08 14.10 -10.36
C VAL A 233 -10.03 15.26 -10.11
N GLU A 234 -11.04 15.39 -10.98
CA GLU A 234 -12.12 16.35 -10.81
C GLU A 234 -13.30 15.68 -10.11
N LEU A 235 -13.31 15.71 -8.77
CA LEU A 235 -14.25 14.94 -7.95
C LEU A 235 -15.71 14.95 -8.46
N ALA A 236 -16.24 16.12 -8.80
CA ALA A 236 -17.61 16.27 -9.30
C ALA A 236 -17.80 15.65 -10.70
N ARG A 237 -16.90 15.94 -11.65
CA ARG A 237 -16.98 15.42 -13.02
C ARG A 237 -16.79 13.89 -13.02
N ASN A 238 -15.79 13.40 -12.31
CA ASN A 238 -15.51 11.97 -12.18
C ASN A 238 -16.65 11.22 -11.48
N ALA A 239 -17.31 11.83 -10.49
CA ALA A 239 -18.51 11.27 -9.86
C ALA A 239 -19.67 11.16 -10.86
N TYR A 240 -19.95 12.25 -11.59
CA TYR A 240 -20.99 12.27 -12.61
C TYR A 240 -20.73 11.22 -13.70
N THR A 241 -19.50 11.15 -14.20
CA THR A 241 -19.08 10.16 -15.20
C THR A 241 -19.24 8.74 -14.65
N THR A 242 -18.84 8.46 -13.41
CA THR A 242 -19.00 7.13 -12.79
C THR A 242 -20.46 6.75 -12.66
N ALA A 243 -21.33 7.68 -12.24
CA ALA A 243 -22.73 7.39 -11.92
C ALA A 243 -23.62 7.31 -13.16
N PHE A 244 -23.42 8.18 -14.16
CA PHE A 244 -24.38 8.37 -15.24
C PHE A 244 -23.83 8.04 -16.63
N VAL A 245 -22.56 8.34 -16.90
CA VAL A 245 -21.97 8.11 -18.23
C VAL A 245 -21.51 6.67 -18.34
N LEU A 246 -20.69 6.22 -17.39
CA LEU A 246 -20.01 4.94 -17.42
C LEU A 246 -20.96 3.76 -17.57
N PRO A 247 -22.10 3.64 -16.85
CA PRO A 247 -23.01 2.50 -17.02
C PRO A 247 -23.58 2.36 -18.43
N ARG A 248 -23.71 3.47 -19.18
CA ARG A 248 -24.23 3.47 -20.55
C ARG A 248 -23.19 3.00 -21.56
N VAL A 249 -21.92 3.35 -21.35
CA VAL A 249 -20.80 2.97 -22.22
C VAL A 249 -20.09 1.69 -21.78
N LEU A 250 -20.31 1.19 -20.56
CA LEU A 250 -19.64 -0.01 -20.04
C LEU A 250 -19.86 -1.26 -20.92
N PRO A 251 -21.06 -1.58 -21.42
CA PRO A 251 -21.27 -2.77 -22.24
C PRO A 251 -20.49 -2.74 -23.56
N SER A 252 -20.44 -1.57 -24.21
CA SER A 252 -19.69 -1.39 -25.46
C SER A 252 -18.19 -1.40 -25.23
N LEU A 253 -17.71 -0.78 -24.14
CA LEU A 253 -16.31 -0.85 -23.72
C LEU A 253 -15.89 -2.29 -23.40
N ALA A 254 -16.71 -3.04 -22.67
CA ALA A 254 -16.43 -4.44 -22.33
C ALA A 254 -16.37 -5.34 -23.57
N TYR A 255 -17.32 -5.17 -24.50
CA TYR A 255 -17.30 -5.90 -25.76
C TYR A 255 -16.03 -5.60 -26.58
N ARG A 256 -15.69 -4.31 -26.76
CA ARG A 256 -14.47 -3.91 -27.48
C ARG A 256 -13.22 -4.44 -26.79
N TYR A 257 -13.14 -4.35 -25.47
CA TYR A 257 -11.98 -4.85 -24.71
C TYR A 257 -11.75 -6.36 -24.88
N LEU A 258 -12.84 -7.15 -24.92
CA LEU A 258 -12.76 -8.61 -25.02
C LEU A 258 -12.64 -9.11 -26.47
N PHE A 259 -13.38 -8.52 -27.41
CA PHE A 259 -13.55 -9.04 -28.75
C PHE A 259 -12.94 -8.16 -29.86
N ASP A 260 -12.69 -6.87 -29.61
CA ASP A 260 -12.17 -5.93 -30.61
C ASP A 260 -11.19 -4.91 -30.00
N ARG A 261 -10.04 -5.43 -29.52
CA ARG A 261 -9.03 -4.61 -28.81
C ARG A 261 -8.43 -3.50 -29.67
N ARG A 262 -8.47 -3.63 -31.00
CA ARG A 262 -7.91 -2.62 -31.91
C ARG A 262 -8.74 -1.35 -31.86
N SER A 263 -10.07 -1.44 -31.89
CA SER A 263 -10.94 -0.26 -31.80
C SER A 263 -10.98 0.38 -30.41
N PHE A 264 -10.57 -0.32 -29.36
CA PHE A 264 -10.54 0.21 -28.00
C PHE A 264 -9.53 1.36 -27.81
N TYR A 265 -8.40 1.34 -28.51
CA TYR A 265 -7.31 2.32 -28.34
C TYR A 265 -7.24 3.41 -29.43
N LEU A 266 -8.13 3.37 -30.42
CA LEU A 266 -8.06 4.21 -31.62
C LEU A 266 -9.01 5.42 -31.62
N ASP A 267 -9.75 5.68 -30.53
CA ASP A 267 -10.86 6.64 -30.52
C ASP A 267 -10.65 7.74 -29.43
N PRO A 268 -9.71 8.70 -29.61
CA PRO A 268 -9.42 9.74 -28.62
C PRO A 268 -10.45 10.87 -28.57
N GLU A 269 -11.24 11.10 -29.62
CA GLU A 269 -12.05 12.32 -29.81
C GLU A 269 -13.46 12.27 -29.18
N ARG A 270 -13.83 11.18 -28.51
CA ARG A 270 -15.25 10.88 -28.27
C ARG A 270 -15.93 11.58 -27.07
N TYR A 271 -15.22 12.34 -26.25
CA TYR A 271 -15.77 12.91 -25.00
C TYR A 271 -15.56 14.41 -24.80
N ASP A 272 -15.03 15.12 -25.80
CA ASP A 272 -14.84 16.58 -25.77
C ASP A 272 -16.09 17.37 -26.20
N GLU A 273 -17.22 16.72 -26.50
CA GLU A 273 -18.48 17.44 -26.74
C GLU A 273 -19.45 17.29 -25.56
N PRO A 274 -19.69 18.36 -24.77
CA PRO A 274 -20.96 18.49 -24.07
C PRO A 274 -22.02 18.75 -25.15
N SER A 275 -22.74 17.69 -25.50
CA SER A 275 -23.99 17.81 -26.24
C SER A 275 -24.96 18.67 -25.43
N GLY A 276 -25.17 19.90 -25.90
CA GLY A 276 -26.32 20.74 -25.54
C GLY A 276 -26.06 21.83 -24.50
N ALA A 277 -25.52 22.96 -24.94
CA ALA A 277 -26.07 24.26 -24.59
C ALA A 277 -26.30 25.02 -25.90
N GLN A 278 -27.55 25.46 -26.09
CA GLN A 278 -28.03 26.22 -27.25
C GLN A 278 -27.26 27.52 -27.45
#